data_AF-A0A8H6A9C3-F1
#
_entry.id   AF-A0A8H6A9C3-F1
#
_cell.length_a   1.000
_cell.length_b   1.000
_cell.length_c   1.000
_cell.angle_alpha   90.00
_cell.angle_beta   90.00
_cell.angle_gamma   90.00
#
_symmetry.space_group_name_H-M   'P 1'
#
loop_
_entity.id
_entity.type
_entity.pdbx_description
1 polymer ?
#
loop_
_entity_poly.entity_id
_entity_poly.type
_entity_poly.pdbx_seq_one_letter_code
_entity_poly.pdbx_strand_id
1 'polypeptide(L)'
;MASENNKRKASEEALSPDSQQQSKKARTDSPEKEPKVCFLPAKLLSLGYADNMSLKPEDGPLGKPSLRIVPFPEKPAVLEERRGEIEFRVVNNDGSRDSFVVLTGLKCIFQKQLPKMPKDYIARLVYDRSHLSIAIVKHPLEVVGGITYRPFNSRRFAEIVFCAISSDQQVKGYGAHLMSHLKDYVKATSDIMHFLTYADNYAIGYFKKQGFTKEITLDKSIWMGYIKDYEGGTIMQCTMLPKIRYLEIGRMLLKQKEAVHAKIRAFSRSHIIHAPPKEWKNGACKIDPLNIPAIKQSGWSPDMDELARQPRHGPNYNQLLHLLNDMQNHSAAWPFTQPVNRDEVPDYYEVIKEPMDLSTMEEKHEKDMYPTPQDFVKDAMLIFDNCRRYNNENTPYAKSANKLEKFMWQQIRNIPEWSHLADGH
;
A
#
# COMPACT_ATOMS: atom_id res chain seq x y z
N MET A 1 24.04 -6.28 60.31
CA MET A 1 22.99 -7.30 60.10
C MET A 1 21.65 -6.66 60.39
N ALA A 2 20.89 -6.38 59.33
CA ALA A 2 19.49 -5.95 59.28
C ALA A 2 19.20 -5.86 57.76
N SER A 3 18.05 -6.20 57.19
CA SER A 3 16.68 -6.04 57.68
C SER A 3 15.75 -6.78 56.71
N GLU A 4 14.70 -7.42 57.25
CA GLU A 4 13.27 -7.25 56.91
C GLU A 4 12.88 -6.79 55.47
N ASN A 5 11.79 -7.23 54.83
CA ASN A 5 10.43 -7.31 55.36
C ASN A 5 9.44 -7.90 54.32
N ASN A 6 8.45 -8.64 54.81
CA ASN A 6 7.02 -8.60 54.44
C ASN A 6 6.55 -8.55 52.97
N LYS A 7 5.96 -9.69 52.53
CA LYS A 7 4.90 -9.74 51.51
C LYS A 7 3.55 -9.44 52.17
N ARG A 8 2.86 -8.37 51.73
CA ARG A 8 1.47 -8.06 52.06
C ARG A 8 0.50 -8.55 50.97
N LYS A 9 -0.65 -9.05 51.40
CA LYS A 9 -1.88 -9.38 50.65
C LYS A 9 -2.75 -8.14 50.40
N ALA A 10 -3.59 -8.20 49.37
CA ALA A 10 -4.98 -7.68 49.27
C ALA A 10 -5.63 -8.31 48.01
N SER A 11 -6.57 -9.29 48.09
CA SER A 11 -8.04 -9.21 48.22
C SER A 11 -8.72 -8.48 47.05
N GLU A 12 -9.36 -9.23 46.14
CA GLU A 12 -10.83 -9.31 45.89
C GLU A 12 -11.31 -8.16 44.97
N GLU A 13 -12.07 -8.37 43.89
CA GLU A 13 -13.43 -8.89 43.89
C GLU A 13 -13.89 -9.28 42.47
N ALA A 14 -14.80 -10.25 42.41
CA ALA A 14 -15.47 -10.77 41.23
C ALA A 14 -16.57 -9.82 40.72
N LEU A 15 -16.93 -9.94 39.44
CA LEU A 15 -18.29 -9.69 38.91
C LEU A 15 -18.38 -10.20 37.46
N SER A 16 -18.98 -11.38 37.29
CA SER A 16 -19.78 -11.74 36.11
C SER A 16 -21.25 -11.62 36.54
N PRO A 17 -22.20 -11.31 35.63
CA PRO A 17 -22.88 -12.43 34.97
C PRO A 17 -23.36 -12.16 33.53
N ASP A 18 -23.53 -13.29 32.82
CA ASP A 18 -24.49 -13.61 31.76
C ASP A 18 -25.08 -12.50 30.88
N SER A 19 -24.91 -12.68 29.56
CA SER A 19 -26.09 -12.65 28.68
C SER A 19 -26.00 -13.71 27.59
N GLN A 20 -26.99 -14.59 27.63
CA GLN A 20 -27.36 -15.58 26.64
C GLN A 20 -27.73 -14.88 25.32
N GLN A 21 -27.27 -15.41 24.18
CA GLN A 21 -28.09 -15.41 22.96
C GLN A 21 -27.63 -16.49 21.96
N GLN A 22 -28.32 -17.63 22.08
CA GLN A 22 -28.96 -18.39 21.00
C GLN A 22 -28.14 -18.71 19.74
N SER A 23 -27.63 -19.94 19.77
CA SER A 23 -27.39 -20.79 18.61
C SER A 23 -28.64 -20.93 17.74
N LYS A 24 -28.55 -20.58 16.44
CA LYS A 24 -29.42 -21.15 15.40
C LYS A 24 -28.62 -22.16 14.59
N LYS A 25 -28.89 -23.44 14.85
CA LYS A 25 -28.56 -24.57 13.98
C LYS A 25 -29.31 -24.39 12.65
N ALA A 26 -28.61 -24.42 11.53
CA ALA A 26 -29.18 -24.74 10.24
C ALA A 26 -28.48 -26.00 9.73
N ARG A 27 -29.31 -26.98 9.36
CA ARG A 27 -28.93 -28.33 8.92
C ARG A 27 -28.20 -28.30 7.59
N THR A 28 -27.25 -29.22 7.50
CA THR A 28 -26.65 -29.82 6.32
C THR A 28 -27.72 -30.41 5.38
N ASP A 29 -27.59 -30.15 4.09
CA ASP A 29 -27.76 -31.16 3.03
C ASP A 29 -27.12 -30.65 1.74
N SER A 30 -26.07 -31.35 1.32
CA SER A 30 -25.43 -31.23 0.01
C SER A 30 -26.09 -32.20 -0.96
N PRO A 31 -26.26 -31.83 -2.24
CA PRO A 31 -26.16 -32.81 -3.30
C PRO A 31 -25.04 -32.46 -4.28
N GLU A 32 -24.21 -33.46 -4.53
CA GLU A 32 -23.15 -33.51 -5.54
C GLU A 32 -23.65 -33.03 -6.92
N LYS A 33 -22.89 -32.14 -7.56
CA LYS A 33 -23.01 -31.88 -9.00
C LYS A 33 -21.63 -31.71 -9.63
N GLU A 34 -21.37 -32.58 -10.60
CA GLU A 34 -20.27 -32.59 -11.55
C GLU A 34 -20.05 -31.22 -12.25
N PRO A 35 -18.82 -30.92 -12.71
CA PRO A 35 -18.47 -29.59 -13.20
C PRO A 35 -19.12 -29.30 -14.56
N LYS A 36 -20.02 -28.30 -14.57
CA LYS A 36 -20.55 -27.71 -15.80
C LYS A 36 -19.56 -26.71 -16.38
N VAL A 37 -19.13 -26.97 -17.62
CA VAL A 37 -18.46 -26.00 -18.48
C VAL A 37 -19.44 -24.86 -18.79
N CYS A 38 -19.23 -23.70 -18.18
CA CYS A 38 -20.03 -22.50 -18.43
C CYS A 38 -19.61 -21.83 -19.75
N PHE A 39 -20.39 -22.06 -20.80
CA PHE A 39 -20.50 -21.13 -21.92
C PHE A 39 -21.37 -19.95 -21.48
N LEU A 40 -20.79 -18.73 -21.46
CA LEU A 40 -21.59 -17.52 -21.29
C LEU A 40 -22.27 -17.14 -22.62
N PRO A 41 -23.60 -16.91 -22.64
CA PRO A 41 -24.31 -16.44 -23.82
C PRO A 41 -24.00 -14.96 -24.09
N ALA A 42 -23.74 -14.65 -25.35
CA ALA A 42 -23.53 -13.29 -25.83
C ALA A 42 -24.84 -12.49 -25.82
N LYS A 43 -25.08 -11.70 -24.77
CA LYS A 43 -25.86 -10.43 -24.80
C LYS A 43 -25.91 -9.79 -23.42
N LEU A 44 -24.97 -8.89 -23.13
CA LEU A 44 -25.23 -7.68 -22.33
C LEU A 44 -24.09 -6.65 -22.49
N LEU A 45 -23.91 -6.14 -23.71
CA LEU A 45 -23.17 -4.90 -23.97
C LEU A 45 -23.95 -4.13 -25.03
N SER A 46 -25.10 -3.57 -24.64
CA SER A 46 -25.80 -2.55 -25.42
C SER A 46 -25.95 -1.30 -24.57
N LEU A 47 -24.88 -0.53 -24.47
CA LEU A 47 -24.95 0.89 -24.12
C LEU A 47 -23.93 1.64 -24.98
N GLY A 48 -24.43 2.12 -26.12
CA GLY A 48 -23.98 3.36 -26.77
C GLY A 48 -22.57 3.39 -27.35
N TYR A 49 -22.36 2.76 -28.51
CA TYR A 49 -21.46 3.31 -29.52
C TYR A 49 -22.26 3.45 -30.80
N ALA A 50 -22.68 4.68 -31.09
CA ALA A 50 -23.39 5.00 -32.31
C ALA A 50 -22.48 4.77 -33.52
N ASP A 51 -23.01 4.01 -34.48
CA ASP A 51 -22.52 3.88 -35.84
C ASP A 51 -22.27 5.26 -36.47
N ASN A 52 -21.11 5.40 -37.10
CA ASN A 52 -20.98 6.02 -38.41
C ASN A 52 -19.53 5.95 -38.90
N MET A 53 -19.24 5.01 -39.79
CA MET A 53 -18.18 5.22 -40.78
C MET A 53 -18.43 4.34 -42.02
N SER A 54 -19.29 4.85 -42.91
CA SER A 54 -19.25 4.48 -44.32
C SER A 54 -18.05 5.21 -44.93
N LEU A 55 -16.99 4.48 -45.27
CA LEU A 55 -15.82 5.02 -45.97
C LEU A 55 -16.16 5.17 -47.46
N LYS A 56 -16.44 6.40 -47.89
CA LYS A 56 -16.26 6.81 -49.29
C LYS A 56 -14.84 7.36 -49.47
N PRO A 57 -14.18 7.15 -50.62
CA PRO A 57 -12.88 7.75 -50.89
C PRO A 57 -13.10 9.20 -51.32
N GLU A 58 -12.62 10.15 -50.52
CA GLU A 58 -12.57 11.57 -50.87
C GLU A 58 -11.13 11.91 -51.25
N ASP A 59 -10.89 12.12 -52.54
CA ASP A 59 -9.71 12.81 -53.06
C ASP A 59 -9.84 14.31 -52.75
N GLY A 60 -9.07 14.80 -51.78
CA GLY A 60 -9.04 16.21 -51.38
C GLY A 60 -7.81 16.55 -50.51
N PRO A 61 -7.33 17.81 -50.52
CA PRO A 61 -5.97 18.17 -50.09
C PRO A 61 -5.74 17.93 -48.59
N LEU A 62 -4.61 17.29 -48.27
CA LEU A 62 -4.09 16.92 -46.95
C LEU A 62 -4.57 17.82 -45.80
N GLY A 63 -5.73 17.50 -45.24
CA GLY A 63 -6.26 18.12 -44.03
C GLY A 63 -5.37 17.77 -42.84
N LYS A 64 -5.08 18.75 -41.98
CA LYS A 64 -4.35 18.53 -40.72
C LYS A 64 -4.95 17.33 -39.99
N PRO A 65 -4.14 16.36 -39.51
CA PRO A 65 -4.67 15.19 -38.82
C PRO A 65 -5.51 15.65 -37.62
N SER A 66 -6.72 15.10 -37.47
CA SER A 66 -7.62 15.45 -36.38
C SER A 66 -6.95 15.17 -35.04
N LEU A 67 -6.90 16.17 -34.17
CA LEU A 67 -6.30 16.04 -32.85
C LEU A 67 -7.18 15.11 -31.99
N ARG A 68 -6.71 13.88 -31.77
CA ARG A 68 -7.38 12.96 -30.85
C ARG A 68 -7.13 13.40 -29.41
N ILE A 69 -8.15 13.99 -28.78
CA ILE A 69 -8.09 14.36 -27.36
C ILE A 69 -8.22 13.09 -26.52
N VAL A 70 -7.22 12.84 -25.68
CA VAL A 70 -7.24 11.71 -24.73
C VAL A 70 -7.85 12.19 -23.42
N PRO A 71 -8.96 11.60 -22.93
CA PRO A 71 -9.60 12.03 -21.70
C PRO A 71 -8.70 11.70 -20.49
N PHE A 72 -8.67 12.62 -19.53
CA PHE A 72 -7.98 12.43 -18.25
C PHE A 72 -9.02 12.44 -17.12
N PRO A 73 -9.31 11.29 -16.48
CA PRO A 73 -10.24 11.24 -15.37
C PRO A 73 -9.63 11.92 -14.14
N GLU A 74 -10.22 13.02 -13.70
CA GLU A 74 -9.76 13.75 -12.53
C GLU A 74 -10.38 13.19 -11.24
N LYS A 75 -9.60 13.24 -10.15
CA LYS A 75 -10.08 12.80 -8.83
C LYS A 75 -11.05 13.83 -8.24
N PRO A 76 -11.99 13.41 -7.38
CA PRO A 76 -12.95 14.31 -6.75
C PRO A 76 -12.30 15.53 -6.08
N ALA A 77 -11.24 15.33 -5.29
CA ALA A 77 -10.51 16.42 -4.63
C ALA A 77 -10.02 17.53 -5.58
N VAL A 78 -9.57 17.16 -6.79
CA VAL A 78 -9.10 18.13 -7.80
C VAL A 78 -10.26 18.95 -8.36
N LEU A 79 -11.40 18.29 -8.55
CA LEU A 79 -12.62 18.94 -9.05
C LEU A 79 -13.20 19.90 -8.01
N GLU A 80 -13.23 19.49 -6.74
CA GLU A 80 -13.67 20.35 -5.63
C GLU A 80 -12.79 21.60 -5.48
N GLU A 81 -11.47 21.45 -5.60
CA GLU A 81 -10.54 22.60 -5.56
C GLU A 81 -10.79 23.54 -6.74
N ARG A 82 -10.97 23.00 -7.95
CA ARG A 82 -11.26 23.83 -9.14
C ARG A 82 -12.59 24.59 -9.01
N ARG A 83 -13.57 24.01 -8.33
CA ARG A 83 -14.85 24.67 -8.05
C ARG A 83 -14.76 25.69 -6.89
N GLY A 84 -13.63 25.76 -6.19
CA GLY A 84 -13.44 26.63 -5.03
C GLY A 84 -14.14 26.13 -3.77
N GLU A 85 -14.55 24.86 -3.73
CA GLU A 85 -15.20 24.26 -2.55
C GLU A 85 -14.18 23.96 -1.44
N ILE A 86 -12.94 23.64 -1.86
CA ILE A 86 -11.79 23.43 -0.98
C ILE A 86 -10.64 24.33 -1.42
N GLU A 87 -9.76 24.64 -0.48
CA GLU A 87 -8.49 25.32 -0.72
C GLU A 87 -7.39 24.74 0.17
N PHE A 88 -6.14 24.92 -0.26
CA PHE A 88 -4.95 24.47 0.46
C PHE A 88 -4.27 25.69 1.08
N ARG A 89 -4.24 25.76 2.42
CA ARG A 89 -3.62 26.87 3.15
C ARG A 89 -2.41 26.39 3.93
N VAL A 90 -1.29 27.08 3.78
CA VAL A 90 -0.12 26.88 4.65
C VAL A 90 -0.20 27.89 5.79
N VAL A 91 -0.24 27.38 7.02
CA VAL A 91 -0.39 28.16 8.24
C VAL A 91 0.66 27.75 9.28
N ASN A 92 1.02 28.69 10.15
CA ASN A 92 1.79 28.46 11.37
C ASN A 92 1.23 29.31 12.51
N ASN A 93 1.82 29.20 13.70
CA ASN A 93 1.42 30.02 14.84
C ASN A 93 2.02 31.44 14.74
N ASP A 94 1.48 32.22 13.81
CA ASP A 94 1.83 33.62 13.51
C ASP A 94 1.09 34.64 14.40
N GLY A 95 0.13 34.19 15.22
CA GLY A 95 -0.75 35.04 16.04
C GLY A 95 -2.02 35.52 15.31
N SER A 96 -2.22 35.14 14.04
CA SER A 96 -3.45 35.42 13.30
C SER A 96 -4.60 34.56 13.80
N ARG A 97 -5.80 35.16 13.87
CA ARG A 97 -7.04 34.46 14.25
C ARG A 97 -7.34 33.31 13.28
N ASP A 98 -7.18 33.54 11.99
CA ASP A 98 -7.51 32.54 10.96
C ASP A 98 -6.55 31.36 11.02
N SER A 99 -5.24 31.63 11.12
CA SER A 99 -4.22 30.60 11.32
C SER A 99 -4.52 29.79 12.59
N PHE A 100 -4.89 30.44 13.69
CA PHE A 100 -5.24 29.77 14.94
C PHE A 100 -6.47 28.85 14.81
N VAL A 101 -7.51 29.27 14.10
CA VAL A 101 -8.70 28.44 13.82
C VAL A 101 -8.31 27.20 13.03
N VAL A 102 -7.53 27.37 11.96
CA VAL A 102 -7.08 26.24 11.12
C VAL A 102 -6.19 25.28 11.90
N LEU A 103 -5.20 25.78 12.65
CA LEU A 103 -4.34 24.94 13.50
C LEU A 103 -5.14 24.18 14.57
N THR A 104 -6.15 24.83 15.16
CA THR A 104 -7.03 24.18 16.13
C THR A 104 -7.86 23.07 15.50
N GLY A 105 -8.38 23.29 14.28
CA GLY A 105 -9.06 22.25 13.50
C GLY A 105 -8.15 21.06 13.20
N LEU A 106 -6.93 21.32 12.74
CA LEU A 106 -5.92 20.29 12.50
C LEU A 106 -5.56 19.50 13.75
N LYS A 107 -5.31 20.18 14.87
CA LYS A 107 -5.06 19.54 16.17
C LYS A 107 -6.18 18.55 16.52
N CYS A 108 -7.43 18.97 16.37
CA CYS A 108 -8.59 18.12 16.66
C CYS A 108 -8.65 16.89 15.74
N ILE A 109 -8.31 17.03 14.46
CA ILE A 109 -8.25 15.90 13.52
C ILE A 109 -7.11 14.96 13.91
N PHE A 110 -5.90 15.47 14.12
CA PHE A 110 -4.75 14.63 14.52
C PHE A 110 -5.02 13.88 15.83
N GLN A 111 -5.61 14.53 16.83
CA GLN A 111 -5.98 13.88 18.10
C GLN A 111 -7.01 12.75 17.94
N LYS A 112 -7.87 12.82 16.92
CA LYS A 112 -8.85 11.77 16.62
C LYS A 112 -8.25 10.65 15.76
N GLN A 113 -7.46 11.01 14.73
CA GLN A 113 -6.93 10.06 13.74
C GLN A 113 -5.64 9.37 14.20
N LEU A 114 -4.91 9.94 15.17
CA LEU A 114 -3.66 9.41 15.70
C LEU A 114 -3.80 9.06 17.20
N PRO A 115 -4.60 8.05 17.57
CA PRO A 115 -4.89 7.74 18.98
C PRO A 115 -3.67 7.27 19.77
N LYS A 116 -2.62 6.79 19.10
CA LYS A 116 -1.34 6.39 19.73
C LYS A 116 -0.49 7.59 20.15
N MET A 117 -0.78 8.79 19.65
CA MET A 117 -0.02 9.99 19.94
C MET A 117 -0.66 10.76 21.12
N PRO A 118 0.12 11.17 22.15
CA PRO A 118 -0.43 11.93 23.26
C PRO A 118 -1.06 13.26 22.80
N LYS A 119 -2.24 13.58 23.34
CA LYS A 119 -3.00 14.77 22.91
C LYS A 119 -2.24 16.08 23.13
N ASP A 120 -1.54 16.19 24.25
CA ASP A 120 -0.73 17.37 24.59
C ASP A 120 0.51 17.47 23.70
N TYR A 121 1.08 16.33 23.31
CA TYR A 121 2.19 16.28 22.37
C TYR A 121 1.78 16.82 21.00
N ILE A 122 0.63 16.39 20.47
CA ILE A 122 0.06 16.93 19.23
C ILE A 122 -0.15 18.42 19.34
N ALA A 123 -0.83 18.89 20.40
CA ALA A 123 -1.12 20.30 20.58
C ALA A 123 0.16 21.14 20.62
N ARG A 124 1.18 20.70 21.37
CA ARG A 124 2.45 21.40 21.50
C ARG A 124 3.15 21.57 20.16
N LEU A 125 3.19 20.55 19.30
CA LEU A 125 3.88 20.62 18.00
C LEU A 125 3.06 21.35 16.94
N VAL A 126 1.74 21.20 16.91
CA VAL A 126 0.88 21.92 15.96
C VAL A 126 0.93 23.43 16.20
N TYR A 127 1.00 23.87 17.46
CA TYR A 127 1.12 25.30 17.81
C TYR A 127 2.58 25.79 17.91
N ASP A 128 3.57 24.94 17.66
CA ASP A 128 4.97 25.34 17.69
C ASP A 128 5.30 26.24 16.49
N ARG A 129 5.98 27.36 16.75
CA ARG A 129 6.28 28.35 15.69
C ARG A 129 7.29 27.88 14.66
N SER A 130 8.11 26.87 14.99
CA SER A 130 9.05 26.26 14.05
C SER A 130 8.42 25.19 13.16
N HIS A 131 7.14 24.87 13.38
CA HIS A 131 6.37 23.94 12.56
C HIS A 131 5.43 24.71 11.62
N LEU A 132 5.26 24.16 10.42
CA LEU A 132 4.31 24.61 9.42
C LEU A 132 3.25 23.54 9.23
N SER A 133 2.03 23.94 8.94
CA SER A 133 0.96 23.02 8.58
C SER A 133 0.33 23.42 7.26
N ILE A 134 0.23 22.47 6.33
CA ILE A 134 -0.61 22.61 5.15
C ILE A 134 -1.96 21.95 5.43
N ALA A 135 -3.03 22.73 5.35
CA ALA A 135 -4.39 22.32 5.66
C ALA A 135 -5.27 22.35 4.42
N ILE A 136 -6.17 21.37 4.32
CA ILE A 136 -7.32 21.41 3.41
C ILE A 136 -8.46 22.10 4.15
N VAL A 137 -8.92 23.22 3.63
CA VAL A 137 -9.99 24.02 4.21
C VAL A 137 -11.17 24.05 3.25
N LYS A 138 -12.35 23.69 3.75
CA LYS A 138 -13.64 23.90 3.08
C LYS A 138 -14.22 25.25 3.48
N HIS A 139 -14.84 25.93 2.53
CA HIS A 139 -15.43 27.24 2.78
C HIS A 139 -16.59 27.14 3.80
N PRO A 140 -16.67 28.02 4.82
CA PRO A 140 -15.82 29.18 5.05
C PRO A 140 -14.47 28.91 5.75
N LEU A 141 -14.39 27.99 6.73
CA LEU A 141 -13.16 27.70 7.50
C LEU A 141 -13.15 26.28 8.12
N GLU A 142 -13.83 25.32 7.49
CA GLU A 142 -13.88 23.94 7.98
C GLU A 142 -12.62 23.16 7.58
N VAL A 143 -11.89 22.64 8.56
CA VAL A 143 -10.66 21.86 8.29
C VAL A 143 -11.03 20.40 7.98
N VAL A 144 -10.58 19.89 6.84
CA VAL A 144 -10.81 18.51 6.39
C VAL A 144 -9.64 17.58 6.76
N GLY A 145 -8.43 18.12 6.80
CA GLY A 145 -7.21 17.38 7.07
C GLY A 145 -5.98 18.20 6.78
N GLY A 146 -4.81 17.66 7.06
CA GLY A 146 -3.56 18.38 6.84
C GLY A 146 -2.31 17.58 7.13
N ILE A 147 -1.18 18.21 6.83
CA ILE A 147 0.16 17.73 7.16
C ILE A 147 0.87 18.82 7.97
N THR A 148 1.35 18.46 9.16
CA THR A 148 2.28 19.30 9.93
C THR A 148 3.69 18.79 9.69
N TYR A 149 4.58 19.71 9.31
CA TYR A 149 5.98 19.41 9.02
C TYR A 149 6.90 20.47 9.63
N ARG A 150 8.14 20.07 9.88
CA ARG A 150 9.21 20.92 10.40
C ARG A 150 10.32 21.04 9.35
N PRO A 151 10.52 22.22 8.74
CA PRO A 151 11.57 22.42 7.74
C PRO A 151 12.94 22.58 8.39
N PHE A 152 13.95 21.92 7.82
CA PHE A 152 15.37 22.13 8.14
C PHE A 152 16.08 22.65 6.90
N ASN A 153 15.84 23.92 6.54
CA ASN A 153 16.31 24.53 5.29
C ASN A 153 17.83 24.39 5.08
N SER A 154 18.63 24.61 6.13
CA SER A 154 20.10 24.47 6.07
C SER A 154 20.58 23.05 5.78
N ARG A 155 19.74 22.05 6.05
CA ARG A 155 20.01 20.61 5.88
C ARG A 155 19.24 20.01 4.70
N ARG A 156 18.49 20.83 3.94
CA ARG A 156 17.74 20.46 2.73
C ARG A 156 16.72 19.32 2.91
N PHE A 157 16.24 19.11 4.14
CA PHE A 157 15.17 18.14 4.43
C PHE A 157 14.07 18.76 5.31
N ALA A 158 12.89 18.14 5.32
CA ALA A 158 11.82 18.43 6.27
C ALA A 158 11.34 17.15 6.94
N GLU A 159 11.00 17.25 8.22
CA GLU A 159 10.35 16.19 8.99
C GLU A 159 8.84 16.32 8.84
N ILE A 160 8.16 15.29 8.34
CA ILE A 160 6.71 15.19 8.40
C ILE A 160 6.36 14.62 9.77
N VAL A 161 5.71 15.44 10.60
CA VAL A 161 5.38 15.11 11.99
C VAL A 161 4.00 14.45 12.07
N PHE A 162 3.00 15.07 11.43
CA PHE A 162 1.63 14.55 11.40
C PHE A 162 1.07 14.59 9.98
N CYS A 163 0.32 13.56 9.62
CA CYS A 163 -0.41 13.49 8.35
C CYS A 163 -1.73 12.77 8.61
N ALA A 164 -2.86 13.47 8.46
CA ALA A 164 -4.17 12.87 8.65
C ALA A 164 -5.26 13.59 7.86
N ILE A 165 -6.25 12.82 7.44
CA ILE A 165 -7.50 13.31 6.83
C ILE A 165 -8.66 12.81 7.70
N SER A 166 -9.68 13.64 7.89
CA SER A 166 -10.89 13.25 8.62
C SER A 166 -11.53 12.01 8.01
N SER A 167 -11.97 11.06 8.85
CA SER A 167 -12.43 9.73 8.42
C SER A 167 -13.58 9.77 7.42
N ASP A 168 -14.51 10.71 7.58
CA ASP A 168 -15.66 10.94 6.70
C ASP A 168 -15.28 11.45 5.30
N GLN A 169 -14.07 11.98 5.16
CA GLN A 169 -13.53 12.52 3.91
C GLN A 169 -12.45 11.62 3.28
N GLN A 170 -12.15 10.46 3.89
CA GLN A 170 -11.19 9.52 3.32
C GLN A 170 -11.73 8.94 1.99
N VAL A 171 -10.84 8.32 1.18
CA VAL A 171 -11.15 7.71 -0.13
C VAL A 171 -11.41 8.70 -1.30
N LYS A 172 -11.71 9.98 -1.05
CA LYS A 172 -11.86 11.00 -2.12
C LYS A 172 -10.56 11.44 -2.81
N GLY A 173 -9.42 10.92 -2.34
CA GLY A 173 -8.09 11.23 -2.88
C GLY A 173 -7.41 12.44 -2.24
N TYR A 174 -7.98 13.05 -1.19
CA TYR A 174 -7.40 14.22 -0.52
C TYR A 174 -5.98 14.01 -0.03
N GLY A 175 -5.64 12.85 0.56
CA GLY A 175 -4.28 12.61 1.06
C GLY A 175 -3.21 12.70 -0.03
N ALA A 176 -3.43 12.05 -1.16
CA ALA A 176 -2.51 12.13 -2.30
C ALA A 176 -2.43 13.55 -2.90
N HIS A 177 -3.57 14.26 -2.93
CA HIS A 177 -3.64 15.64 -3.41
C HIS A 177 -2.89 16.61 -2.49
N LEU A 178 -3.07 16.46 -1.18
CA LEU A 178 -2.37 17.20 -0.13
C LEU A 178 -0.87 16.98 -0.15
N MET A 179 -0.40 15.74 -0.33
CA MET A 179 1.02 15.46 -0.47
C MET A 179 1.61 16.08 -1.75
N SER A 180 0.84 16.11 -2.84
CA SER A 180 1.25 16.76 -4.09
C SER A 180 1.40 18.27 -3.92
N HIS A 181 0.42 18.91 -3.27
CA HIS A 181 0.48 20.31 -2.86
C HIS A 181 1.67 20.60 -1.95
N LEU A 182 1.91 19.77 -0.93
CA LEU A 182 3.06 19.93 -0.03
C LEU A 182 4.39 19.88 -0.80
N LYS A 183 4.57 18.89 -1.67
CA LYS A 183 5.79 18.74 -2.48
C LYS A 183 6.02 19.94 -3.38
N ASP A 184 5.00 20.37 -4.11
CA ASP A 184 5.12 21.51 -5.03
C ASP A 184 5.34 22.82 -4.25
N TYR A 185 4.67 23.02 -3.12
CA TYR A 185 4.85 24.18 -2.25
C TYR A 185 6.27 24.25 -1.69
N VAL A 186 6.76 23.18 -1.07
CA VAL A 186 8.09 23.14 -0.43
C VAL A 186 9.19 23.34 -1.48
N LYS A 187 9.05 22.72 -2.66
CA LYS A 187 9.99 22.92 -3.77
C LYS A 187 9.99 24.35 -4.32
N ALA A 188 8.85 25.02 -4.31
CA ALA A 188 8.74 26.39 -4.84
C ALA A 188 9.22 27.45 -3.84
N THR A 189 9.18 27.14 -2.54
CA THR A 189 9.44 28.11 -1.46
C THR A 189 10.75 27.87 -0.71
N SER A 190 11.42 26.74 -0.93
CA SER A 190 12.64 26.36 -0.21
C SER A 190 13.55 25.44 -1.04
N ASP A 191 14.77 25.22 -0.55
CA ASP A 191 15.75 24.29 -1.14
C ASP A 191 15.57 22.83 -0.67
N ILE A 192 14.50 22.54 0.08
CA ILE A 192 14.23 21.22 0.62
C ILE A 192 13.88 20.26 -0.50
N MET A 193 14.58 19.12 -0.55
CA MET A 193 14.38 18.07 -1.55
C MET A 193 14.05 16.71 -0.93
N HIS A 194 14.15 16.58 0.40
CA HIS A 194 13.92 15.33 1.10
C HIS A 194 12.87 15.50 2.20
N PHE A 195 11.95 14.54 2.30
CA PHE A 195 11.09 14.38 3.45
C PHE A 195 11.50 13.14 4.24
N LEU A 196 11.55 13.27 5.55
CA LEU A 196 11.69 12.16 6.49
C LEU A 196 10.43 12.09 7.36
N THR A 197 9.99 10.88 7.67
CA THR A 197 8.82 10.65 8.51
C THR A 197 8.97 9.34 9.25
N TYR A 198 8.42 9.26 10.47
CA TYR A 198 8.11 7.99 11.09
C TYR A 198 6.66 7.64 10.74
N ALA A 199 6.48 6.55 9.99
CA ALA A 199 5.17 6.05 9.61
C ALA A 199 4.75 4.91 10.54
N ASP A 200 3.49 4.89 10.97
CA ASP A 200 2.94 3.70 11.59
C ASP A 200 2.69 2.61 10.53
N ASN A 201 2.54 1.35 10.98
CA ASN A 201 2.38 0.21 10.06
C ASN A 201 1.20 0.39 9.08
N TYR A 202 0.12 1.04 9.52
CA TYR A 202 -1.05 1.30 8.70
C TYR A 202 -0.81 2.38 7.62
N ALA A 203 0.07 3.36 7.86
CA ALA A 203 0.38 4.41 6.89
C ALA A 203 1.53 4.06 5.92
N ILE A 204 2.31 2.99 6.16
CA ILE A 204 3.42 2.61 5.26
C ILE A 204 2.94 2.50 3.81
N GLY A 205 1.80 1.86 3.56
CA GLY A 205 1.24 1.72 2.21
C GLY A 205 0.86 3.06 1.56
N TYR A 206 0.39 4.03 2.37
CA TYR A 206 0.13 5.39 1.90
C TYR A 206 1.44 6.09 1.51
N PHE A 207 2.44 6.09 2.38
CA PHE A 207 3.73 6.73 2.14
C PHE A 207 4.49 6.08 0.97
N LYS A 208 4.49 4.74 0.84
CA LYS A 208 5.01 4.03 -0.34
C LYS A 208 4.38 4.56 -1.63
N LYS A 209 3.05 4.69 -1.67
CA LYS A 209 2.32 5.27 -2.83
C LYS A 209 2.68 6.74 -3.10
N GLN A 210 3.11 7.48 -2.09
CA GLN A 210 3.60 8.84 -2.22
C GLN A 210 5.10 8.91 -2.56
N GLY A 211 5.77 7.79 -2.86
CA GLY A 211 7.18 7.76 -3.21
C GLY A 211 8.13 7.85 -2.01
N PHE A 212 7.70 7.38 -0.84
CA PHE A 212 8.59 7.13 0.29
C PHE A 212 9.12 5.69 0.24
N THR A 213 10.36 5.51 0.69
CA THR A 213 11.02 4.21 0.85
C THR A 213 11.49 4.04 2.30
N LYS A 214 11.64 2.78 2.74
CA LYS A 214 12.29 2.45 4.03
C LYS A 214 13.81 2.67 3.98
N GLU A 215 14.38 2.68 2.78
CA GLU A 215 15.82 2.89 2.57
C GLU A 215 16.18 4.37 2.72
N ILE A 216 16.90 4.69 3.80
CA ILE A 216 17.35 6.06 4.07
C ILE A 216 18.70 6.28 3.39
N THR A 217 18.68 6.96 2.25
CA THR A 217 19.87 7.33 1.47
C THR A 217 20.51 8.63 1.97
N LEU A 218 19.80 9.42 2.77
CA LEU A 218 20.34 10.64 3.37
C LEU A 218 21.32 10.28 4.50
N ASP A 219 22.51 10.88 4.47
CA ASP A 219 23.56 10.62 5.46
C ASP A 219 23.05 10.87 6.89
N LYS A 220 23.39 9.95 7.81
CA LYS A 220 22.93 10.00 9.21
C LYS A 220 23.28 11.32 9.89
N SER A 221 24.43 11.94 9.59
CA SER A 221 24.84 13.23 10.18
C SER A 221 23.91 14.40 9.80
N ILE A 222 23.13 14.24 8.73
CA ILE A 222 22.21 15.27 8.25
C ILE A 222 20.93 15.30 9.09
N TRP A 223 20.43 14.15 9.57
CA TRP A 223 19.10 14.06 10.17
C TRP A 223 19.07 13.45 11.58
N MET A 224 20.06 12.64 11.94
CA MET A 224 20.13 11.98 13.25
C MET A 224 20.26 13.03 14.35
N GLY A 225 19.40 12.94 15.37
CA GLY A 225 19.30 13.91 16.46
C GLY A 225 18.44 15.16 16.16
N TYR A 226 17.99 15.34 14.92
CA TYR A 226 17.12 16.47 14.53
C TYR A 226 15.64 16.10 14.49
N ILE A 227 15.33 14.89 14.01
CA ILE A 227 13.98 14.34 13.97
C ILE A 227 13.65 13.62 15.27
N LYS A 228 12.35 13.43 15.55
CA LYS A 228 11.89 12.68 16.72
C LYS A 228 11.70 11.21 16.39
N ASP A 229 12.27 10.36 17.24
CA ASP A 229 12.06 8.92 17.19
C ASP A 229 10.71 8.58 17.84
N TYR A 230 9.91 7.78 17.14
CA TYR A 230 8.63 7.29 17.65
C TYR A 230 8.69 5.77 17.79
N GLU A 231 8.43 5.30 19.01
CA GLU A 231 8.39 3.88 19.31
C GLU A 231 7.34 3.17 18.46
N GLY A 232 7.75 2.12 17.74
CA GLY A 232 6.89 1.37 16.82
C GLY A 232 6.59 2.07 15.48
N GLY A 233 7.25 3.19 15.17
CA GLY A 233 7.23 3.82 13.86
C GLY A 233 8.35 3.30 12.96
N THR A 234 8.08 3.14 11.66
CA THR A 234 9.10 2.86 10.65
C THR A 234 9.57 4.17 10.03
N ILE A 235 10.87 4.45 10.08
CA ILE A 235 11.45 5.61 9.38
C ILE A 235 11.33 5.42 7.87
N MET A 236 10.90 6.47 7.16
CA MET A 236 10.78 6.47 5.71
C MET A 236 11.29 7.79 5.12
N GLN A 237 11.92 7.70 3.94
CA GLN A 237 12.44 8.83 3.18
C GLN A 237 11.71 8.99 1.85
N CYS A 238 11.36 10.23 1.50
CA CYS A 238 10.97 10.62 0.14
C CYS A 238 11.97 11.62 -0.42
N THR A 239 12.62 11.28 -1.54
CA THR A 239 13.43 12.20 -2.33
C THR A 239 12.60 12.74 -3.48
N MET A 240 12.41 14.05 -3.53
CA MET A 240 11.60 14.69 -4.57
C MET A 240 12.33 14.75 -5.91
N LEU A 241 11.56 14.70 -7.00
CA LEU A 241 12.09 14.79 -8.36
C LEU A 241 12.16 16.27 -8.79
N PRO A 242 13.31 16.78 -9.24
CA PRO A 242 13.52 18.23 -9.41
C PRO A 242 12.64 18.84 -10.50
N LYS A 243 12.51 18.18 -11.65
CA LYS A 243 11.83 18.74 -12.85
C LYS A 243 10.31 18.54 -12.87
N ILE A 244 9.73 17.90 -11.85
CA ILE A 244 8.31 17.50 -11.85
C ILE A 244 7.49 18.46 -10.99
N ARG A 245 6.29 18.81 -11.49
CA ARG A 245 5.19 19.38 -10.71
C ARG A 245 4.24 18.25 -10.34
N TYR A 246 4.14 17.93 -9.06
CA TYR A 246 3.40 16.78 -8.55
C TYR A 246 1.90 16.88 -8.79
N LEU A 247 1.32 18.08 -8.76
CA LEU A 247 -0.09 18.31 -9.10
C LEU A 247 -0.42 17.92 -10.56
N GLU A 248 0.57 17.97 -11.45
CA GLU A 248 0.42 17.66 -12.88
C GLU A 248 0.89 16.24 -13.25
N ILE A 249 1.32 15.43 -12.27
CA ILE A 249 1.96 14.15 -12.53
C ILE A 249 1.05 13.20 -13.33
N GLY A 250 -0.26 13.17 -13.03
CA GLY A 250 -1.21 12.32 -13.74
C GLY A 250 -1.33 12.68 -15.21
N ARG A 251 -1.38 13.97 -15.53
CA ARG A 251 -1.42 14.46 -16.92
C ARG A 251 -0.10 14.23 -17.64
N MET A 252 1.02 14.43 -16.96
CA MET A 252 2.36 14.17 -17.50
C MET A 252 2.53 12.69 -17.86
N LEU A 253 2.19 11.78 -16.93
CA LEU A 253 2.26 10.33 -17.16
C LEU A 253 1.36 9.88 -18.31
N LEU A 254 0.15 10.44 -18.41
CA LEU A 254 -0.75 10.17 -19.54
C LEU A 254 -0.12 10.61 -20.88
N LYS A 255 0.47 11.81 -20.94
CA LYS A 255 1.18 12.30 -22.13
C LYS A 255 2.36 11.40 -22.50
N GLN A 256 3.17 10.98 -21.52
CA GLN A 256 4.30 10.07 -21.74
C GLN A 256 3.83 8.71 -22.27
N LYS A 257 2.79 8.13 -21.66
CA LYS A 257 2.17 6.88 -22.11
C LYS A 257 1.68 6.99 -23.56
N GLU A 258 1.00 8.07 -23.90
CA GLU A 258 0.50 8.29 -25.26
C GLU A 258 1.62 8.53 -26.28
N ALA A 259 2.71 9.19 -25.90
CA ALA A 259 3.89 9.32 -26.76
C ALA A 259 4.52 7.95 -27.07
N VAL A 260 4.66 7.09 -26.05
CA VAL A 260 5.15 5.72 -26.22
C VAL A 260 4.18 4.91 -27.09
N HIS A 261 2.87 4.99 -26.83
CA HIS A 261 1.86 4.31 -27.63
C HIS A 261 1.81 4.80 -29.08
N ALA A 262 2.03 6.09 -29.34
CA ALA A 262 2.11 6.62 -30.70
C ALA A 262 3.30 6.03 -31.45
N LYS A 263 4.46 5.92 -30.79
CA LYS A 263 5.63 5.23 -31.35
C LYS A 263 5.33 3.75 -31.59
N ILE A 264 4.74 3.05 -30.62
CA ILE A 264 4.36 1.63 -30.77
C ILE A 264 3.41 1.46 -31.96
N ARG A 265 2.35 2.27 -32.08
CA ARG A 265 1.39 2.19 -33.20
C ARG A 265 2.03 2.37 -34.59
N ALA A 266 3.12 3.13 -34.69
CA ALA A 266 3.83 3.33 -35.95
C ALA A 266 4.56 2.06 -36.45
N PHE A 267 4.89 1.11 -35.57
CA PHE A 267 5.60 -0.12 -35.92
C PHE A 267 4.79 -1.39 -35.65
N SER A 268 3.97 -1.37 -34.59
CA SER A 268 3.18 -2.50 -34.13
C SER A 268 1.99 -2.74 -35.04
N ARG A 269 1.88 -3.98 -35.51
CA ARG A 269 0.70 -4.49 -36.22
C ARG A 269 -0.31 -5.15 -35.27
N SER A 270 -0.09 -5.10 -33.96
CA SER A 270 -0.94 -5.79 -32.96
C SER A 270 -2.37 -5.25 -32.88
N HIS A 271 -2.60 -4.04 -33.40
CA HIS A 271 -3.94 -3.43 -33.45
C HIS A 271 -4.78 -3.91 -34.65
N ILE A 272 -4.19 -4.68 -35.58
CA ILE A 272 -4.89 -5.24 -36.74
C ILE A 272 -5.70 -6.45 -36.25
N ILE A 273 -7.02 -6.36 -36.39
CA ILE A 273 -7.92 -7.47 -36.08
C ILE A 273 -7.94 -8.40 -37.30
N HIS A 274 -7.45 -9.63 -37.12
CA HIS A 274 -7.51 -10.66 -38.15
C HIS A 274 -8.79 -11.49 -37.97
N ALA A 275 -9.46 -11.81 -39.09
CA ALA A 275 -10.60 -12.71 -39.09
C ALA A 275 -10.18 -14.11 -38.62
N PRO A 276 -11.09 -14.89 -38.00
CA PRO A 276 -10.79 -16.25 -37.61
C PRO A 276 -10.41 -17.11 -38.83
N PRO A 277 -9.56 -18.14 -38.66
CA PRO A 277 -9.21 -19.07 -39.72
C PRO A 277 -10.45 -19.68 -40.39
N LYS A 278 -10.41 -19.85 -41.72
CA LYS A 278 -11.56 -20.36 -42.50
C LYS A 278 -11.93 -21.79 -42.11
N GLU A 279 -10.95 -22.53 -41.62
CA GLU A 279 -11.02 -23.91 -41.14
C GLU A 279 -11.92 -24.03 -39.90
N TRP A 280 -12.11 -22.95 -39.14
CA TRP A 280 -12.96 -22.93 -37.95
C TRP A 280 -14.45 -22.69 -38.23
N LYS A 281 -14.86 -22.58 -39.50
CA LYS A 281 -16.28 -22.40 -39.86
C LYS A 281 -17.20 -23.49 -39.32
N ASN A 282 -16.70 -24.73 -39.21
CA ASN A 282 -17.47 -25.90 -38.76
C ASN A 282 -17.10 -26.36 -37.34
N GLY A 283 -16.42 -25.51 -36.56
CA GLY A 283 -15.92 -25.82 -35.22
C GLY A 283 -14.41 -25.66 -35.09
N ALA A 284 -13.92 -25.49 -33.87
CA ALA A 284 -12.49 -25.32 -33.60
C ALA A 284 -11.72 -26.60 -33.94
N CYS A 285 -10.73 -26.49 -34.82
CA CYS A 285 -9.80 -27.57 -35.17
C CYS A 285 -8.36 -27.13 -34.93
N LYS A 286 -7.45 -28.09 -34.72
CA LYS A 286 -6.02 -27.81 -34.53
C LYS A 286 -5.43 -27.32 -35.85
N ILE A 287 -4.90 -26.09 -35.86
CA ILE A 287 -4.24 -25.47 -37.00
C ILE A 287 -2.78 -25.23 -36.60
N ASP A 288 -1.85 -25.48 -37.51
CA ASP A 288 -0.46 -25.08 -37.33
C ASP A 288 -0.36 -23.54 -37.35
N PRO A 289 0.09 -22.90 -36.26
CA PRO A 289 0.18 -21.44 -36.20
C PRO A 289 1.06 -20.83 -37.30
N LEU A 290 2.06 -21.56 -37.83
CA LEU A 290 2.93 -21.07 -38.91
C LEU A 290 2.22 -20.93 -40.26
N ASN A 291 1.08 -21.63 -40.44
CA ASN A 291 0.26 -21.50 -41.64
C ASN A 291 -0.60 -20.23 -41.63
N ILE A 292 -0.74 -19.56 -40.48
CA ILE A 292 -1.47 -18.30 -40.38
C ILE A 292 -0.52 -17.15 -40.73
N PRO A 293 -0.72 -16.43 -41.87
CA PRO A 293 0.25 -15.43 -42.34
C PRO A 293 0.53 -14.32 -41.33
N ALA A 294 -0.47 -13.93 -40.52
CA ALA A 294 -0.33 -12.92 -39.48
C ALA A 294 0.61 -13.36 -38.34
N ILE A 295 0.50 -14.63 -37.90
CA ILE A 295 1.35 -15.22 -36.85
C ILE A 295 2.78 -15.39 -37.38
N LYS A 296 2.94 -15.84 -38.63
CA LYS A 296 4.26 -15.93 -39.26
C LYS A 296 4.95 -14.56 -39.36
N GLN A 297 4.21 -13.51 -39.70
CA GLN A 297 4.74 -12.15 -39.82
C GLN A 297 5.02 -11.46 -38.48
N SER A 298 4.41 -11.90 -37.38
CA SER A 298 4.71 -11.34 -36.05
C SER A 298 6.05 -11.83 -35.50
N GLY A 299 6.71 -12.79 -36.18
CA GLY A 299 7.93 -13.43 -35.71
C GLY A 299 7.66 -14.44 -34.60
N TRP A 300 6.40 -14.89 -34.44
CA TRP A 300 6.03 -15.90 -33.45
C TRP A 300 6.85 -17.18 -33.62
N SER A 301 7.33 -17.71 -32.50
CA SER A 301 7.96 -19.03 -32.43
C SER A 301 7.28 -19.88 -31.34
N PRO A 302 7.30 -21.22 -31.47
CA PRO A 302 6.83 -22.12 -30.42
C PRO A 302 7.50 -21.83 -29.06
N ASP A 303 8.80 -21.54 -29.05
CA ASP A 303 9.56 -21.24 -27.83
C ASP A 303 9.06 -19.95 -27.15
N MET A 304 8.70 -18.91 -27.91
CA MET A 304 8.13 -17.68 -27.35
C MET A 304 6.74 -17.90 -26.77
N ASP A 305 5.93 -18.77 -27.40
CA ASP A 305 4.60 -19.15 -26.93
C ASP A 305 4.67 -19.97 -25.64
N GLU A 306 5.63 -20.89 -25.57
CA GLU A 306 5.90 -21.67 -24.37
C GLU A 306 6.35 -20.77 -23.21
N LEU A 307 7.29 -19.86 -23.45
CA LEU A 307 7.73 -18.88 -22.45
C LEU A 307 6.59 -17.96 -21.99
N ALA A 308 5.72 -17.51 -22.89
CA ALA A 308 4.58 -16.66 -22.54
C ALA A 308 3.49 -17.39 -21.75
N ARG A 309 3.38 -18.72 -21.93
CA ARG A 309 2.46 -19.58 -21.16
C ARG A 309 3.03 -19.99 -19.81
N GLN A 310 4.33 -19.86 -19.59
CA GLN A 310 4.91 -20.14 -18.28
C GLN A 310 4.31 -19.17 -17.26
N PRO A 311 3.69 -19.70 -16.18
CA PRO A 311 3.17 -18.85 -15.13
C PRO A 311 4.34 -18.09 -14.52
N ARG A 312 4.19 -16.75 -14.42
CA ARG A 312 5.25 -15.87 -13.90
C ARG A 312 5.66 -16.21 -12.47
N HIS A 313 4.72 -16.75 -11.70
CA HIS A 313 4.88 -17.16 -10.31
C HIS A 313 4.28 -18.56 -10.12
N GLY A 314 4.72 -19.24 -9.06
CA GLY A 314 4.17 -20.55 -8.68
C GLY A 314 2.65 -20.50 -8.38
N PRO A 315 1.96 -21.66 -8.40
CA PRO A 315 0.51 -21.74 -8.23
C PRO A 315 0.03 -21.17 -6.88
N ASN A 316 0.86 -21.24 -5.85
CA ASN A 316 0.54 -20.79 -4.49
C ASN A 316 0.89 -19.32 -4.22
N TYR A 317 1.48 -18.60 -5.18
CA TYR A 317 2.08 -17.28 -4.94
C TYR A 317 1.10 -16.29 -4.30
N ASN A 318 -0.07 -16.09 -4.91
CA ASN A 318 -1.03 -15.12 -4.40
C ASN A 318 -1.58 -15.50 -3.02
N GLN A 319 -1.81 -16.78 -2.76
CA GLN A 319 -2.30 -17.24 -1.46
C GLN A 319 -1.25 -17.04 -0.36
N LEU A 320 0.03 -17.29 -0.66
CA LEU A 320 1.13 -17.02 0.27
C LEU A 320 1.32 -15.53 0.51
N LEU A 321 1.18 -14.70 -0.53
CA LEU A 321 1.19 -13.24 -0.42
C LEU A 321 0.09 -12.75 0.53
N HIS A 322 -1.13 -13.28 0.39
CA HIS A 322 -2.25 -12.93 1.27
C HIS A 322 -1.98 -13.34 2.71
N LEU A 323 -1.52 -14.58 2.95
CA LEU A 323 -1.17 -15.07 4.28
C LEU A 323 -0.07 -14.21 4.93
N LEU A 324 0.99 -13.86 4.18
CA LEU A 324 2.07 -13.02 4.66
C LEU A 324 1.57 -11.62 5.04
N ASN A 325 0.74 -11.01 4.20
CA ASN A 325 0.14 -9.70 4.50
C ASN A 325 -0.73 -9.74 5.75
N ASP A 326 -1.53 -10.79 5.93
CA ASP A 326 -2.36 -10.96 7.13
C ASP A 326 -1.50 -11.09 8.38
N MET A 327 -0.40 -11.86 8.32
CA MET A 327 0.56 -11.98 9.41
C MET A 327 1.24 -10.64 9.72
N GLN A 328 1.71 -9.90 8.71
CA GLN A 328 2.37 -8.60 8.89
C GLN A 328 1.44 -7.54 9.50
N ASN A 329 0.14 -7.58 9.20
CA ASN A 329 -0.84 -6.64 9.72
C ASN A 329 -1.41 -7.04 11.10
N HIS A 330 -1.10 -8.24 11.59
CA HIS A 330 -1.59 -8.70 12.87
C HIS A 330 -0.94 -7.91 14.04
N SER A 331 -1.72 -7.61 15.08
CA SER A 331 -1.26 -6.77 16.21
C SER A 331 -0.08 -7.37 16.99
N ALA A 332 0.11 -8.69 16.94
CA ALA A 332 1.24 -9.40 17.57
C ALA A 332 2.50 -9.47 16.70
N ALA A 333 2.50 -8.92 15.48
CA ALA A 333 3.62 -9.03 14.55
C ALA A 333 4.78 -8.06 14.81
N TRP A 334 4.57 -7.04 15.66
CA TRP A 334 5.52 -5.96 15.89
C TRP A 334 6.98 -6.37 16.18
N PRO A 335 7.31 -7.48 16.87
CA PRO A 335 8.71 -7.87 17.08
C PRO A 335 9.35 -8.57 15.88
N PHE A 336 8.54 -9.03 14.94
CA PHE A 336 8.95 -9.89 13.83
C PHE A 336 8.87 -9.18 12.48
N THR A 337 8.56 -7.89 12.47
CA THR A 337 8.40 -7.11 11.22
C THR A 337 9.72 -6.86 10.51
N GLN A 338 10.84 -6.86 11.23
CA GLN A 338 12.19 -6.58 10.74
C GLN A 338 13.20 -7.50 11.43
N PRO A 339 14.41 -7.68 10.86
CA PRO A 339 15.49 -8.41 11.53
C PRO A 339 15.83 -7.80 12.89
N VAL A 340 16.22 -8.64 13.85
CA VAL A 340 16.66 -8.17 15.18
C VAL A 340 17.91 -7.31 15.06
N ASN A 341 17.88 -6.09 15.56
CA ASN A 341 19.02 -5.18 15.45
C ASN A 341 20.19 -5.64 16.33
N ARG A 342 21.35 -5.93 15.74
CA ARG A 342 22.57 -6.35 16.46
C ARG A 342 23.07 -5.30 17.45
N ASP A 343 22.85 -4.01 17.17
CA ASP A 343 23.29 -2.94 18.07
C ASP A 343 22.42 -2.86 19.33
N GLU A 344 21.15 -3.28 19.24
CA GLU A 344 20.21 -3.31 20.36
C GLU A 344 20.28 -4.63 21.14
N VAL A 345 20.55 -5.74 20.45
CA VAL A 345 20.64 -7.09 21.03
C VAL A 345 21.96 -7.76 20.60
N PRO A 346 23.09 -7.45 21.26
CA PRO A 346 24.43 -7.82 20.78
C PRO A 346 24.70 -9.31 20.66
N ASP A 347 24.15 -10.12 21.57
CA ASP A 347 24.37 -11.57 21.66
C ASP A 347 23.36 -12.38 20.82
N TYR A 348 22.36 -11.74 20.22
CA TYR A 348 21.28 -12.44 19.50
C TYR A 348 21.81 -13.39 18.43
N TYR A 349 22.68 -12.89 17.56
CA TYR A 349 23.26 -13.67 16.45
C TYR A 349 24.34 -14.66 16.89
N GLU A 350 24.76 -14.60 18.16
CA GLU A 350 25.61 -15.64 18.76
C GLU A 350 24.75 -16.83 19.18
N VAL A 351 23.53 -16.59 19.67
CA VAL A 351 22.58 -17.61 20.13
C VAL A 351 21.75 -18.19 18.98
N ILE A 352 21.25 -17.33 18.08
CA ILE A 352 20.39 -17.68 16.95
C ILE A 352 21.22 -17.75 15.66
N LYS A 353 21.29 -18.95 15.07
CA LYS A 353 22.14 -19.21 13.89
C LYS A 353 21.42 -19.01 12.55
N GLU A 354 20.11 -19.21 12.53
CA GLU A 354 19.29 -19.06 11.33
C GLU A 354 18.21 -18.00 11.61
N PRO A 355 18.54 -16.70 11.57
CA PRO A 355 17.57 -15.64 11.82
C PRO A 355 16.52 -15.58 10.71
N MET A 356 15.28 -15.24 11.08
CA MET A 356 14.18 -15.04 10.14
C MET A 356 13.23 -13.98 10.69
N ASP A 357 12.58 -13.23 9.79
CA ASP A 357 11.59 -12.20 10.09
C ASP A 357 10.64 -12.02 8.90
N LEU A 358 9.53 -11.31 9.12
CA LEU A 358 8.46 -11.17 8.12
C LEU A 358 8.87 -10.31 6.91
N SER A 359 9.87 -9.44 7.04
CA SER A 359 10.39 -8.69 5.88
C SER A 359 11.35 -9.51 5.04
N THR A 360 12.18 -10.36 5.68
CA THR A 360 12.97 -11.36 4.95
C THR A 360 12.06 -12.35 4.21
N MET A 361 10.95 -12.79 4.82
CA MET A 361 9.96 -13.61 4.13
C MET A 361 9.30 -12.88 2.95
N GLU A 362 9.02 -11.57 3.06
CA GLU A 362 8.51 -10.74 1.95
C GLU A 362 9.48 -10.75 0.77
N GLU A 363 10.77 -10.53 1.02
CA GLU A 363 11.81 -10.57 -0.02
C GLU A 363 11.97 -11.95 -0.66
N LYS A 364 11.92 -13.02 0.14
CA LYS A 364 11.97 -14.41 -0.38
C LYS A 364 10.76 -14.71 -1.25
N HIS A 365 9.59 -14.24 -0.85
CA HIS A 365 8.36 -14.41 -1.61
C HIS A 365 8.41 -13.69 -2.97
N GLU A 366 8.84 -12.43 -3.01
CA GLU A 366 8.99 -11.66 -4.27
C GLU A 366 9.98 -12.31 -5.26
N LYS A 367 10.91 -13.13 -4.76
CA LYS A 367 11.91 -13.87 -5.54
C LYS A 367 11.47 -15.32 -5.86
N ASP A 368 10.20 -15.66 -5.68
CA ASP A 368 9.64 -17.01 -5.90
C ASP A 368 10.35 -18.13 -5.11
N MET A 369 10.90 -17.83 -3.93
CA MET A 369 11.63 -18.81 -3.10
C MET A 369 10.74 -19.73 -2.24
N TYR A 370 9.42 -19.68 -2.44
CA TYR A 370 8.45 -20.55 -1.77
C TYR A 370 7.67 -21.38 -2.79
N PRO A 371 8.30 -22.41 -3.39
CA PRO A 371 7.63 -23.27 -4.37
C PRO A 371 6.47 -24.06 -3.73
N THR A 372 6.57 -24.39 -2.43
CA THR A 372 5.51 -25.06 -1.67
C THR A 372 5.10 -24.26 -0.43
N PRO A 373 3.85 -24.40 0.04
CA PRO A 373 3.42 -23.76 1.29
C PRO A 373 4.23 -24.21 2.51
N GLN A 374 4.81 -25.42 2.47
CA GLN A 374 5.67 -25.95 3.52
C GLN A 374 6.97 -25.14 3.64
N ASP A 375 7.52 -24.64 2.54
CA ASP A 375 8.72 -23.78 2.57
C ASP A 375 8.43 -22.46 3.30
N PHE A 376 7.23 -21.90 3.07
CA PHE A 376 6.76 -20.70 3.76
C PHE A 376 6.54 -20.96 5.26
N VAL A 377 5.84 -22.05 5.59
CA VAL A 377 5.58 -22.46 6.98
C VAL A 377 6.87 -22.69 7.74
N LYS A 378 7.89 -23.29 7.10
CA LYS A 378 9.19 -23.53 7.72
C LYS A 378 9.85 -22.22 8.18
N ASP A 379 9.88 -21.21 7.31
CA ASP A 379 10.42 -19.89 7.67
C ASP A 379 9.56 -19.19 8.73
N ALA A 380 8.24 -19.27 8.63
CA ALA A 380 7.34 -18.68 9.63
C ALA A 380 7.55 -19.32 11.02
N MET A 381 7.68 -20.65 11.09
CA MET A 381 7.98 -21.38 12.31
C MET A 381 9.36 -21.00 12.86
N LEU A 382 10.35 -20.79 11.99
CA LEU A 382 11.68 -20.34 12.39
C LEU A 382 11.64 -18.99 13.13
N ILE A 383 10.75 -18.06 12.74
CA ILE A 383 10.51 -16.81 13.49
C ILE A 383 10.09 -17.12 14.93
N PHE A 384 9.10 -17.99 15.10
CA PHE A 384 8.51 -18.29 16.41
C PHE A 384 9.44 -19.11 17.30
N ASP A 385 10.12 -20.09 16.73
CA ASP A 385 11.06 -20.96 17.43
C ASP A 385 12.31 -20.20 17.86
N ASN A 386 12.86 -19.34 17.01
CA ASN A 386 13.96 -18.44 17.39
C ASN A 386 13.54 -17.50 18.53
N CYS A 387 12.32 -16.95 18.46
CA CYS A 387 11.79 -16.10 19.51
C CYS A 387 11.71 -16.84 20.85
N ARG A 388 11.18 -18.07 20.87
CA ARG A 388 11.08 -18.89 22.08
C ARG A 388 12.43 -19.40 22.59
N ARG A 389 13.38 -19.66 21.68
CA ARG A 389 14.74 -20.07 22.03
C ARG A 389 15.51 -18.97 22.75
N TYR A 390 15.35 -17.73 22.28
CA TYR A 390 16.07 -16.59 22.84
C TYR A 390 15.36 -15.96 24.05
N ASN A 391 14.01 -15.94 24.06
CA ASN A 391 13.23 -15.24 25.08
C ASN A 391 12.50 -16.19 26.05
N ASN A 392 12.41 -15.81 27.32
CA ASN A 392 11.60 -16.53 28.30
C ASN A 392 10.09 -16.46 27.96
N GLU A 393 9.33 -17.52 28.28
CA GLU A 393 7.90 -17.66 27.97
C GLU A 393 7.01 -16.53 28.51
N ASN A 394 7.40 -15.91 29.63
CA ASN A 394 6.62 -14.83 30.25
C ASN A 394 6.80 -13.47 29.56
N THR A 395 7.77 -13.34 28.65
CA THR A 395 8.08 -12.10 27.94
C THR A 395 6.96 -11.70 26.99
N PRO A 396 6.81 -10.39 26.70
CA PRO A 396 5.92 -9.91 25.65
C PRO A 396 6.24 -10.54 24.28
N TYR A 397 7.52 -10.80 23.99
CA TYR A 397 7.98 -11.41 22.74
C TYR A 397 7.47 -12.83 22.56
N ALA A 398 7.67 -13.71 23.54
CA ALA A 398 7.19 -15.09 23.50
C ALA A 398 5.65 -15.15 23.41
N LYS A 399 4.95 -14.27 24.14
CA LYS A 399 3.49 -14.13 24.03
C LYS A 399 3.04 -13.68 22.64
N SER A 400 3.77 -12.75 22.01
CA SER A 400 3.51 -12.30 20.64
C SER A 400 3.75 -13.42 19.63
N ALA A 401 4.84 -14.20 19.75
CA ALA A 401 5.11 -15.35 18.89
C ALA A 401 3.96 -16.36 18.94
N ASN A 402 3.53 -16.76 20.14
CA ASN A 402 2.44 -17.73 20.30
C ASN A 402 1.10 -17.21 19.73
N LYS A 403 0.81 -15.92 19.84
CA LYS A 403 -0.39 -15.32 19.26
C LYS A 403 -0.33 -15.29 17.73
N LEU A 404 0.80 -14.89 17.16
CA LEU A 404 0.95 -14.79 15.71
C LEU A 404 0.99 -16.17 15.05
N GLU A 405 1.66 -17.15 15.67
CA GLU A 405 1.67 -18.54 15.23
C GLU A 405 0.26 -19.13 15.22
N LYS A 406 -0.50 -18.96 16.31
CA LYS A 406 -1.91 -19.40 16.37
C LYS A 406 -2.75 -18.76 15.27
N PHE A 407 -2.55 -17.47 15.01
CA PHE A 407 -3.24 -16.75 13.94
C PHE A 407 -2.86 -17.30 12.55
N MET A 408 -1.57 -17.54 12.28
CA MET A 408 -1.11 -18.15 11.03
C MET A 408 -1.78 -19.51 10.80
N TRP A 409 -1.79 -20.39 11.80
CA TRP A 409 -2.45 -21.69 11.69
C TRP A 409 -3.96 -21.59 11.50
N GLN A 410 -4.62 -20.58 12.09
CA GLN A 410 -6.03 -20.28 11.81
C GLN A 410 -6.25 -19.90 10.34
N GLN A 411 -5.40 -19.07 9.76
CA GLN A 411 -5.49 -18.71 8.34
C GLN A 411 -5.22 -19.90 7.43
N ILE A 412 -4.22 -20.73 7.74
CA ILE A 412 -3.91 -21.95 6.98
C ILE A 412 -5.09 -22.93 6.98
N ARG A 413 -5.78 -23.12 8.12
CA ARG A 413 -6.99 -23.97 8.18
C ARG A 413 -8.14 -23.47 7.32
N ASN A 414 -8.24 -22.17 7.10
CA ASN A 414 -9.28 -21.58 6.26
C ASN A 414 -9.01 -21.75 4.77
N ILE A 415 -7.82 -22.22 4.38
CA ILE A 415 -7.44 -22.52 3.00
C ILE A 415 -7.61 -24.03 2.79
N PRO A 416 -8.66 -24.48 2.07
CA PRO A 416 -8.99 -25.91 1.95
C PRO A 416 -7.80 -26.77 1.50
N GLU A 417 -7.03 -26.27 0.54
CA GLU A 417 -5.87 -26.94 -0.05
C GLU A 417 -4.72 -27.16 0.96
N TRP A 418 -4.63 -26.32 2.00
CA TRP A 418 -3.53 -26.33 2.98
C TRP A 418 -3.97 -26.72 4.38
N SER A 419 -5.27 -27.00 4.57
CA SER A 419 -5.84 -27.40 5.86
C SER A 419 -5.06 -28.53 6.54
N HIS A 420 -4.61 -29.52 5.76
CA HIS A 420 -3.79 -30.65 6.21
C HIS A 420 -2.44 -30.25 6.82
N LEU A 421 -1.89 -29.08 6.46
CA LEU A 421 -0.64 -28.58 7.05
C LEU A 421 -0.81 -28.16 8.51
N ALA A 422 -2.03 -27.83 8.91
CA ALA A 422 -2.36 -27.46 10.27
C ALA A 422 -2.71 -28.68 11.15
N ASP A 423 -2.71 -29.90 10.59
CA ASP A 423 -2.98 -31.12 11.36
C ASP A 423 -1.81 -31.37 12.33
N GLY A 424 -2.07 -31.16 13.62
CA GLY A 424 -1.08 -31.28 14.70
C GLY A 424 -0.62 -29.95 15.32
N HIS A 425 -1.18 -28.82 14.90
CA HIS A 425 -0.84 -27.47 15.39
C HIS A 425 -2.05 -26.64 15.87
#